data_AF-A0A0B8PJ57-F1
#
_entry.id   AF-A0A0B8PJ57-F1
#
_cell.length_a   1.000
_cell.length_b   1.000
_cell.length_c   1.000
_cell.angle_alpha   90.00
_cell.angle_beta   90.00
_cell.angle_gamma   90.00
#
_symmetry.space_group_name_H-M   'P 1'
#
loop_
_entity.id
_entity.type
_entity.pdbx_description
1 polymer ?
#
loop_
_entity_poly.entity_id
_entity_poly.type
_entity_poly.pdbx_seq_one_letter_code
_entity_poly.pdbx_strand_id
1 'polypeptide(L)'
;MQIPTEPSDEGNKFMVSATNQYVTKAGYDVLKRGGNAVDAMVAMQMVMTVVEPDMTGLGGGSFALYYDNQTKDFIAFDGRDKAPMSATPSMFLSEDGKAINRNEILGPKSVAIPGTLKLLYTTHQKHGSLPWKSLIEPAIQYAKQGYAMNSYTFDILVRESARLVEDPEIKQLYWQDNQVKPAGTLMNNPKLART
;
A
#
# COMPACT_ATOMS: atom_id res chain seq x y z
N MET A 1 7.77 17.39 14.78
CA MET A 1 6.37 17.60 15.18
C MET A 1 5.76 16.23 15.43
N GLN A 2 5.47 15.94 16.70
CA GLN A 2 5.11 14.62 17.22
C GLN A 2 3.75 14.17 16.64
N ILE A 3 3.63 12.89 16.29
CA ILE A 3 2.34 12.28 15.93
C ILE A 3 1.41 12.46 17.14
N PRO A 4 0.14 12.87 16.98
CA PRO A 4 -0.80 12.87 18.08
C PRO A 4 -0.83 11.47 18.71
N THR A 5 -0.41 11.37 19.96
CA THR A 5 -0.28 10.08 20.67
C THR A 5 -1.61 9.48 21.07
N GLU A 6 -2.70 10.26 20.97
CA GLU A 6 -4.07 9.77 21.11
C GLU A 6 -4.87 10.09 19.84
N PRO A 7 -5.41 9.08 19.13
CA PRO A 7 -6.40 9.32 18.09
C PRO A 7 -7.63 9.96 18.74
N SER A 8 -8.01 11.16 18.26
CA SER A 8 -9.32 11.71 18.61
C SER A 8 -10.38 11.02 17.76
N ASP A 9 -11.42 10.53 18.42
CA ASP A 9 -12.63 9.96 17.83
C ASP A 9 -13.57 11.04 17.25
N GLU A 10 -13.25 12.32 17.43
CA GLU A 10 -14.05 13.46 17.00
C GLU A 10 -13.28 14.40 16.05
N GLY A 11 -13.99 15.06 15.14
CA GLY A 11 -13.40 16.01 14.20
C GLY A 11 -14.42 17.03 13.68
N ASN A 12 -14.14 18.32 13.87
CA ASN A 12 -15.08 19.39 13.49
C ASN A 12 -15.02 19.81 12.02
N LYS A 13 -13.93 19.48 11.31
CA LYS A 13 -13.69 19.93 9.91
C LYS A 13 -13.40 18.80 8.95
N PHE A 14 -12.60 17.84 9.39
CA PHE A 14 -12.23 16.67 8.61
C PHE A 14 -11.79 15.55 9.55
N MET A 15 -11.78 14.34 9.04
CA MET A 15 -11.32 13.13 9.74
C MET A 15 -10.60 12.23 8.73
N VAL A 16 -9.59 11.51 9.21
CA VAL A 16 -8.91 10.45 8.46
C VAL A 16 -8.70 9.27 9.40
N SER A 17 -8.84 8.06 8.87
CA SER A 17 -8.63 6.83 9.62
C SER A 17 -7.88 5.83 8.74
N ALA A 18 -6.86 5.18 9.32
CA ALA A 18 -6.08 4.13 8.71
C ALA A 18 -5.47 3.24 9.80
N THR A 19 -5.03 2.05 9.40
CA THR A 19 -4.40 1.03 10.26
C THR A 19 -3.01 1.42 10.77
N ASN A 20 -2.36 2.39 10.14
CA ASN A 20 -1.01 2.85 10.49
C ASN A 20 -0.96 4.35 10.75
N GLN A 21 -0.32 4.73 11.86
CA GLN A 21 -0.16 6.13 12.27
C GLN A 21 0.53 7.02 11.22
N TYR A 22 1.51 6.49 10.47
CA TYR A 22 2.20 7.25 9.41
C TYR A 22 1.26 7.58 8.26
N VAL A 23 0.33 6.66 7.96
CA VAL A 23 -0.69 6.80 6.92
C VAL A 23 -1.75 7.81 7.36
N THR A 24 -2.30 7.64 8.57
CA THR A 24 -3.24 8.60 9.17
C THR A 24 -2.64 10.00 9.20
N LYS A 25 -1.37 10.13 9.59
CA LYS A 25 -0.65 11.41 9.56
C LYS A 25 -0.55 12.00 8.15
N ALA A 26 -0.25 11.20 7.13
CA ALA A 26 -0.14 11.68 5.76
C ALA A 26 -1.47 12.25 5.24
N GLY A 27 -2.58 11.53 5.47
CA GLY A 27 -3.92 12.02 5.13
C GLY A 27 -4.27 13.29 5.91
N TYR A 28 -4.02 13.31 7.22
CA TYR A 28 -4.28 14.45 8.08
C TYR A 28 -3.53 15.70 7.61
N ASP A 29 -2.23 15.59 7.33
CA ASP A 29 -1.40 16.71 6.89
C ASP A 29 -1.88 17.25 5.53
N VAL A 30 -2.36 16.38 4.63
CA VAL A 30 -2.94 16.78 3.34
C VAL A 30 -4.24 17.56 3.53
N LEU A 31 -5.18 17.07 4.35
CA LEU A 31 -6.43 17.78 4.62
C LEU A 31 -6.19 19.10 5.36
N LYS A 32 -5.25 19.10 6.33
CA LYS A 32 -4.88 20.29 7.09
C LYS A 32 -4.34 21.41 6.22
N ARG A 33 -3.62 21.09 5.14
CA ARG A 33 -3.08 22.08 4.18
C ARG A 33 -4.04 22.41 3.02
N GLY A 34 -5.30 22.00 3.13
CA GLY A 34 -6.36 22.37 2.17
C GLY A 34 -6.55 21.40 1.00
N GLY A 35 -5.95 20.21 1.04
CA GLY A 35 -6.30 19.14 0.12
C GLY A 35 -7.68 18.55 0.42
N ASN A 36 -8.25 17.84 -0.54
CA ASN A 36 -9.54 17.17 -0.38
C ASN A 36 -9.38 15.67 -0.05
N ALA A 37 -10.51 14.95 0.05
CA ALA A 37 -10.52 13.53 0.39
C ALA A 37 -9.76 12.66 -0.63
N VAL A 38 -9.78 13.03 -1.92
CA VAL A 38 -9.05 12.32 -2.98
C VAL A 38 -7.55 12.58 -2.87
N ASP A 39 -7.12 13.81 -2.59
CA ASP A 39 -5.72 14.11 -2.34
C ASP A 39 -5.19 13.34 -1.12
N ALA A 40 -5.98 13.28 -0.05
CA ALA A 40 -5.64 12.54 1.16
C ALA A 40 -5.55 11.04 0.88
N MET A 41 -6.51 10.46 0.15
CA MET A 41 -6.49 9.06 -0.28
C MET A 41 -5.21 8.72 -1.05
N VAL A 42 -4.79 9.58 -1.99
CA VAL A 42 -3.55 9.37 -2.76
C VAL A 42 -2.34 9.34 -1.84
N ALA A 43 -2.17 10.35 -0.98
CA ALA A 43 -1.03 10.39 -0.06
C ALA A 43 -1.02 9.21 0.92
N MET A 44 -2.20 8.82 1.43
CA MET A 44 -2.34 7.67 2.31
C MET A 44 -1.93 6.37 1.61
N GLN A 45 -2.43 6.08 0.42
CA GLN A 45 -2.08 4.86 -0.31
C GLN A 45 -0.60 4.82 -0.73
N MET A 46 -0.02 5.97 -1.10
CA MET A 46 1.41 6.08 -1.39
C MET A 46 2.24 5.75 -0.13
N VAL A 47 1.85 6.25 1.03
CA VAL A 47 2.54 5.94 2.29
C VAL A 47 2.32 4.48 2.69
N MET A 48 1.11 3.92 2.56
CA MET A 48 0.82 2.51 2.84
C MET A 48 1.74 1.56 2.05
N THR A 49 2.01 1.89 0.77
CA THR A 49 2.96 1.12 -0.07
C THR A 49 4.34 0.96 0.59
N VAL A 50 4.75 1.93 1.41
CA VAL A 50 6.05 1.95 2.07
C VAL A 50 5.98 1.31 3.46
N VAL A 51 4.96 1.64 4.26
CA VAL A 51 4.92 1.32 5.70
C VAL A 51 4.05 0.12 6.06
N GLU A 52 3.24 -0.39 5.12
CA GLU A 52 2.41 -1.61 5.24
C GLU A 52 2.50 -2.48 3.96
N PRO A 53 3.71 -2.82 3.49
CA PRO A 53 3.90 -3.49 2.19
C PRO A 53 3.37 -4.94 2.17
N ASP A 54 3.07 -5.51 3.34
CA ASP A 54 2.47 -6.84 3.49
C ASP A 54 0.96 -6.88 3.18
N MET A 55 0.29 -5.73 3.13
CA MET A 55 -1.15 -5.64 2.88
C MET A 55 -1.49 -5.03 1.52
N THR A 56 -0.87 -3.90 1.17
CA THR A 56 -1.24 -3.09 0.00
C THR A 56 -0.02 -2.46 -0.65
N GLY A 57 -0.12 -2.09 -1.92
CA GLY A 57 0.96 -1.41 -2.61
C GLY A 57 0.68 -1.14 -4.08
N LEU A 58 1.59 -0.41 -4.72
CA LEU A 58 1.50 -0.06 -6.14
C LEU A 58 1.52 -1.28 -7.08
N GLY A 59 2.02 -2.42 -6.60
CA GLY A 59 2.07 -3.69 -7.34
C GLY A 59 0.79 -4.53 -7.28
N GLY A 60 -0.30 -4.00 -6.71
CA GLY A 60 -1.60 -4.67 -6.64
C GLY A 60 -2.73 -3.87 -7.28
N GLY A 61 -3.95 -4.17 -6.82
CA GLY A 61 -5.18 -3.53 -7.24
C GLY A 61 -5.97 -2.95 -6.08
N SER A 62 -6.84 -2.00 -6.39
CA SER A 62 -7.62 -1.28 -5.37
C SER A 62 -9.01 -0.93 -5.89
N PHE A 63 -9.92 -0.69 -4.97
CA PHE A 63 -11.21 -0.06 -5.23
C PHE A 63 -11.30 1.21 -4.40
N ALA A 64 -11.99 2.23 -4.92
CA ALA A 64 -12.31 3.42 -4.15
C ALA A 64 -13.79 3.77 -4.32
N LEU A 65 -14.49 4.00 -3.22
CA LEU A 65 -15.84 4.55 -3.21
C LEU A 65 -15.76 6.01 -2.81
N TYR A 66 -16.20 6.89 -3.70
CA TYR A 66 -16.14 8.34 -3.52
C TYR A 66 -17.55 8.91 -3.54
N TYR A 67 -17.91 9.66 -2.50
CA TYR A 67 -19.13 10.45 -2.50
C TYR A 67 -18.82 11.84 -3.08
N ASP A 68 -19.39 12.16 -4.24
CA ASP A 68 -19.25 13.46 -4.85
C ASP A 68 -20.36 14.39 -4.32
N ASN A 69 -19.97 15.36 -3.50
CA ASN A 69 -20.91 16.29 -2.88
C ASN A 69 -21.56 17.26 -3.88
N GLN A 70 -20.98 17.45 -5.07
CA GLN A 70 -21.57 18.32 -6.12
C GLN A 70 -22.73 17.63 -6.82
N THR A 71 -22.53 16.37 -7.22
CA THR A 71 -23.56 15.57 -7.89
C THR A 71 -24.49 14.85 -6.91
N LYS A 72 -24.11 14.78 -5.63
CA LYS A 72 -24.81 14.04 -4.55
C LYS A 72 -24.87 12.53 -4.79
N ASP A 73 -23.87 11.98 -5.48
CA ASP A 73 -23.82 10.59 -5.89
C ASP A 73 -22.56 9.87 -5.44
N PHE A 74 -22.64 8.54 -5.39
CA PHE A 74 -21.49 7.68 -5.18
C PHE A 74 -20.86 7.24 -6.51
N ILE A 75 -19.55 7.36 -6.60
CA ILE A 75 -18.74 6.90 -7.73
C ILE A 75 -17.83 5.78 -7.21
N ALA A 76 -17.94 4.60 -7.82
CA ALA A 76 -17.03 3.50 -7.57
C ALA A 76 -15.92 3.48 -8.63
N PHE A 77 -14.67 3.56 -8.19
CA PHE A 77 -13.50 3.39 -9.03
C PHE A 77 -12.96 1.96 -8.88
N ASP A 78 -12.81 1.30 -10.02
CA ASP A 78 -12.25 -0.05 -10.13
C ASP A 78 -10.83 0.02 -10.68
N GLY A 79 -9.87 -0.31 -9.81
CA GLY A 79 -8.46 -0.48 -10.12
C GLY A 79 -8.01 -1.90 -9.78
N ARG A 80 -8.91 -2.88 -9.92
CA ARG A 80 -8.59 -4.30 -9.71
C ARG A 80 -7.55 -4.75 -10.72
N ASP A 81 -6.66 -5.63 -10.26
CA ASP A 81 -5.67 -6.24 -11.13
C ASP A 81 -6.34 -7.03 -12.26
N LYS A 82 -5.69 -7.02 -13.43
CA LYS A 82 -6.18 -7.76 -14.59
C LYS A 82 -5.25 -8.92 -14.92
N ALA A 83 -5.82 -10.10 -15.14
CA ALA A 83 -5.06 -11.23 -15.67
C ALA A 83 -4.34 -10.82 -16.98
N PRO A 84 -3.06 -11.19 -17.16
CA PRO A 84 -2.34 -10.88 -18.38
C PRO A 84 -2.96 -11.61 -19.58
N MET A 85 -2.71 -11.11 -20.79
CA MET A 85 -3.24 -11.71 -22.03
C MET A 85 -2.77 -13.15 -22.27
N SER A 86 -1.67 -13.56 -21.64
CA SER A 86 -1.15 -14.93 -21.66
C SER A 86 -1.82 -15.87 -20.66
N ALA A 87 -2.69 -15.37 -19.77
CA ALA A 87 -3.40 -16.20 -18.81
C ALA A 87 -4.42 -17.10 -19.52
N THR A 88 -4.52 -18.35 -19.07
CA THR A 88 -5.46 -19.34 -19.58
C THR A 88 -6.29 -19.94 -18.44
N PRO A 89 -7.50 -20.47 -18.71
CA PRO A 89 -8.32 -21.10 -17.67
C PRO A 89 -7.63 -22.28 -16.96
N SER A 90 -6.68 -22.95 -17.63
CA SER A 90 -5.95 -24.10 -17.12
C SER A 90 -4.57 -23.77 -16.55
N MET A 91 -4.18 -22.50 -16.45
CA MET A 91 -2.80 -22.11 -16.09
C MET A 91 -2.35 -22.53 -14.67
N PHE A 92 -3.30 -22.92 -13.82
CA PHE A 92 -3.07 -23.42 -12.46
C PHE A 92 -3.58 -24.86 -12.27
N LEU A 93 -3.69 -25.62 -13.35
CA LEU A 93 -3.98 -27.05 -13.33
C LEU A 93 -2.71 -27.85 -13.61
N SER A 94 -2.52 -28.95 -12.89
CA SER A 94 -1.51 -29.96 -13.20
C SER A 94 -1.86 -30.73 -14.48
N GLU A 95 -0.94 -31.56 -14.97
CA GLU A 95 -1.15 -32.38 -16.17
C GLU A 95 -2.35 -33.34 -16.05
N ASP A 96 -2.67 -33.81 -14.84
CA ASP A 96 -3.84 -34.65 -14.56
C ASP A 96 -5.13 -33.85 -14.30
N GLY A 97 -5.12 -32.54 -14.53
CA GLY A 97 -6.28 -31.65 -14.46
C GLY A 97 -6.66 -31.22 -13.04
N LYS A 98 -5.84 -31.48 -12.03
CA LYS A 98 -6.08 -31.05 -10.64
C LYS A 98 -5.54 -29.65 -10.39
N ALA A 99 -6.12 -28.95 -9.41
CA ALA A 99 -5.58 -27.66 -8.99
C ALA A 99 -4.18 -27.83 -8.38
N ILE A 100 -3.23 -27.02 -8.84
CA ILE A 100 -1.87 -26.96 -8.29
C ILE A 100 -1.92 -26.43 -6.85
N ASN A 101 -1.00 -26.87 -5.99
CA ASN A 101 -0.93 -26.39 -4.61
C ASN A 101 -0.64 -24.88 -4.55
N ARG A 102 -1.22 -24.18 -3.58
CA ARG A 102 -0.96 -22.74 -3.36
C ARG A 102 0.54 -22.41 -3.33
N ASN A 103 1.34 -23.21 -2.63
CA ASN A 103 2.78 -22.94 -2.48
C ASN A 103 3.55 -23.06 -3.79
N GLU A 104 3.05 -23.85 -4.74
CA GLU A 104 3.60 -23.97 -6.10
C GLU A 104 3.10 -22.85 -7.04
N ILE A 105 1.93 -22.28 -6.74
CA ILE A 105 1.37 -21.13 -7.47
C ILE A 105 2.06 -19.83 -7.09
N LEU A 106 2.54 -19.70 -5.84
CA LEU A 106 3.22 -18.51 -5.34
C LEU A 106 4.52 -18.24 -6.13
N GLY A 107 4.45 -17.32 -7.08
CA GLY A 107 5.56 -16.97 -7.95
C GLY A 107 5.14 -16.01 -9.06
N PRO A 108 6.01 -15.73 -10.05
CA PRO A 108 5.71 -14.75 -11.10
C PRO A 108 4.42 -15.02 -11.88
N LYS A 109 4.02 -16.30 -12.01
CA LYS A 109 2.77 -16.70 -12.68
C LYS A 109 1.50 -16.26 -11.94
N SER A 110 1.55 -16.04 -10.63
CA SER A 110 0.41 -15.58 -9.84
C SER A 110 0.23 -14.06 -9.85
N VAL A 111 1.08 -13.32 -10.55
CA VAL A 111 1.04 -11.86 -10.63
C VAL A 111 0.10 -11.41 -11.75
N ALA A 112 -0.87 -10.57 -11.41
CA ALA A 112 -1.74 -9.88 -12.35
C ALA A 112 -1.19 -8.47 -12.66
N ILE A 113 -1.72 -7.81 -13.70
CA ILE A 113 -1.32 -6.45 -14.08
C ILE A 113 -1.83 -5.47 -13.00
N PRO A 114 -0.95 -4.72 -12.31
CA PRO A 114 -1.35 -3.82 -11.22
C PRO A 114 -2.27 -2.69 -11.67
N GLY A 115 -3.27 -2.37 -10.84
CA GLY A 115 -4.28 -1.35 -11.13
C GLY A 115 -4.27 -0.15 -10.17
N THR A 116 -3.66 -0.26 -8.99
CA THR A 116 -3.71 0.77 -7.95
C THR A 116 -3.21 2.13 -8.43
N LEU A 117 -2.00 2.20 -9.02
CA LEU A 117 -1.43 3.49 -9.45
C LEU A 117 -2.31 4.19 -10.48
N LYS A 118 -2.88 3.44 -11.42
CA LYS A 118 -3.78 3.99 -12.45
C LYS A 118 -5.07 4.53 -11.84
N LEU A 119 -5.65 3.84 -10.87
CA LEU A 119 -6.82 4.33 -10.12
C LEU A 119 -6.47 5.64 -9.42
N LEU A 120 -5.40 5.66 -8.62
CA LEU A 120 -4.99 6.85 -7.86
C LEU A 120 -4.80 8.06 -8.77
N TYR A 121 -4.05 7.88 -9.86
CA TYR A 121 -3.76 8.96 -10.81
C TYR A 121 -5.02 9.43 -11.53
N THR A 122 -5.85 8.51 -12.02
CA THR A 122 -7.07 8.88 -12.76
C THR A 122 -8.09 9.58 -11.87
N THR A 123 -8.27 9.11 -10.63
CA THR A 123 -9.18 9.74 -9.66
C THR A 123 -8.64 11.11 -9.23
N HIS A 124 -7.33 11.25 -9.02
CA HIS A 124 -6.69 12.54 -8.74
C HIS A 124 -6.86 13.54 -9.88
N GLN A 125 -6.65 13.13 -11.14
CA GLN A 125 -6.83 14.03 -12.29
C GLN A 125 -8.27 14.57 -12.41
N LYS A 126 -9.27 13.80 -11.95
CA LYS A 126 -10.68 14.20 -12.01
C LYS A 126 -11.14 15.00 -10.80
N HIS A 127 -10.64 14.66 -9.62
CA HIS A 127 -11.22 15.13 -8.35
C HIS A 127 -10.18 15.67 -7.36
N GLY A 128 -8.88 15.58 -7.63
CA GLY A 128 -7.83 16.11 -6.76
C GLY A 128 -7.67 17.63 -6.91
N SER A 129 -7.11 18.29 -5.90
CA SER A 129 -6.86 19.74 -5.91
C SER A 129 -5.40 20.12 -5.66
N LEU A 130 -4.60 19.24 -5.05
CA LEU A 130 -3.18 19.51 -4.80
C LEU A 130 -2.27 18.94 -5.91
N PRO A 131 -1.06 19.49 -6.11
CA PRO A 131 -0.12 18.95 -7.08
C PRO A 131 0.24 17.49 -6.76
N TRP A 132 0.13 16.60 -7.75
CA TRP A 132 0.40 15.16 -7.63
C TRP A 132 1.73 14.85 -6.91
N LYS A 133 2.80 15.54 -7.32
CA LYS A 133 4.14 15.41 -6.71
C LYS A 133 4.11 15.61 -5.19
N SER A 134 3.34 16.59 -4.71
CA SER A 134 3.25 16.91 -3.27
C SER A 134 2.55 15.83 -2.44
N LEU A 135 1.77 14.95 -3.10
CA LEU A 135 1.05 13.85 -2.45
C LEU A 135 1.92 12.59 -2.34
N ILE A 136 2.88 12.41 -3.25
CA ILE A 136 3.82 11.28 -3.23
C ILE A 136 5.01 11.56 -2.30
N GLU A 137 5.42 12.81 -2.17
CA GLU A 137 6.60 13.22 -1.39
C GLU A 137 6.68 12.57 0.01
N PRO A 138 5.61 12.49 0.82
CA PRO A 138 5.68 11.82 2.13
C PRO A 138 6.13 10.35 2.05
N ALA A 139 5.65 9.59 1.05
CA ALA A 139 6.06 8.21 0.85
C ALA A 139 7.53 8.09 0.48
N ILE A 140 8.02 8.98 -0.41
CA ILE A 140 9.44 9.05 -0.76
C ILE A 140 10.29 9.34 0.48
N GLN A 141 9.85 10.25 1.36
CA GLN A 141 10.58 10.57 2.58
C GLN A 141 10.59 9.40 3.56
N TYR A 142 9.48 8.70 3.79
CA TYR A 142 9.49 7.49 4.62
C TYR A 142 10.35 6.38 4.03
N ALA A 143 10.35 6.22 2.70
CA ALA A 143 11.20 5.22 2.06
C ALA A 143 12.70 5.56 2.16
N LYS A 144 13.07 6.84 2.16
CA LYS A 144 14.48 7.31 2.28
C LYS A 144 14.97 7.38 3.72
N GLN A 145 14.24 8.08 4.56
CA GLN A 145 14.64 8.43 5.93
C GLN A 145 14.26 7.35 6.93
N GLY A 146 13.20 6.61 6.60
CA GLY A 146 12.73 5.45 7.33
C GLY A 146 11.50 5.69 8.20
N TYR A 147 10.98 4.59 8.73
CA TYR A 147 9.82 4.51 9.61
C TYR A 147 10.01 3.36 10.60
N ALA A 148 9.35 3.40 11.75
CA ALA A 148 9.39 2.29 12.70
C ALA A 148 8.45 1.17 12.22
N MET A 149 8.96 -0.05 12.04
CA MET A 149 8.14 -1.21 11.65
C MET A 149 7.05 -1.46 12.70
N ASN A 150 5.81 -1.66 12.27
CA ASN A 150 4.72 -1.98 13.20
C ASN A 150 4.77 -3.47 13.62
N SER A 151 3.99 -3.83 14.63
CA SER A 151 3.91 -5.23 15.11
C SER A 151 3.23 -6.17 14.13
N TYR A 152 2.36 -5.66 13.26
CA TYR A 152 1.61 -6.47 12.31
C TYR A 152 2.50 -6.99 11.16
N THR A 153 3.28 -6.11 10.53
CA THR A 153 4.29 -6.48 9.53
C THR A 153 5.31 -7.46 10.12
N PHE A 154 5.73 -7.26 11.38
CA PHE A 154 6.59 -8.21 12.08
C PHE A 154 5.95 -9.60 12.21
N ASP A 155 4.67 -9.68 12.62
CA ASP A 155 3.93 -10.95 12.72
C ASP A 155 3.86 -11.67 11.37
N ILE A 156 3.55 -10.95 10.28
CA ILE A 156 3.55 -11.53 8.92
C ILE A 156 4.93 -12.07 8.54
N LEU A 157 6.00 -11.33 8.80
CA LEU A 157 7.37 -11.76 8.49
C LEU A 157 7.76 -13.02 9.26
N VAL A 158 7.36 -13.16 10.53
CA VAL A 158 7.61 -14.36 11.32
C VAL A 158 6.80 -15.54 10.81
N ARG A 159 5.49 -15.36 10.58
CA ARG A 159 4.57 -16.41 10.12
C ARG A 159 4.92 -16.94 8.73
N GLU A 160 5.38 -16.07 7.84
CA GLU A 160 5.73 -16.42 6.46
C GLU A 160 7.25 -16.58 6.25
N SER A 161 8.03 -16.63 7.35
CA SER A 161 9.50 -16.60 7.34
C SER A 161 10.13 -17.65 6.42
N ALA A 162 9.63 -18.89 6.45
CA ALA A 162 10.13 -19.99 5.64
C ALA A 162 10.09 -19.73 4.12
N ARG A 163 9.21 -18.82 3.66
CA ARG A 163 9.09 -18.43 2.25
C ARG A 163 9.77 -17.10 1.98
N LEU A 164 9.54 -16.10 2.85
CA LEU A 164 10.02 -14.74 2.63
C LEU A 164 11.55 -14.61 2.76
N VAL A 165 12.19 -15.47 3.54
CA VAL A 165 13.67 -15.48 3.68
C VAL A 165 14.37 -15.93 2.38
N GLU A 166 13.67 -16.62 1.49
CA GLU A 166 14.22 -17.09 0.21
C GLU A 166 14.28 -15.96 -0.84
N ASP A 167 13.53 -14.88 -0.66
CA ASP A 167 13.62 -13.70 -1.52
C ASP A 167 14.77 -12.79 -1.06
N PRO A 168 15.81 -12.56 -1.89
CA PRO A 168 16.98 -11.82 -1.46
C PRO A 168 16.69 -10.34 -1.17
N GLU A 169 15.72 -9.71 -1.84
CA GLU A 169 15.37 -8.30 -1.58
C GLU A 169 14.61 -8.17 -0.27
N ILE A 170 13.65 -9.08 0.00
CA ILE A 170 12.91 -9.12 1.25
C ILE A 170 13.86 -9.47 2.41
N LYS A 171 14.72 -10.47 2.25
CA LYS A 171 15.73 -10.84 3.27
C LYS A 171 16.64 -9.67 3.61
N GLN A 172 17.17 -8.97 2.61
CA GLN A 172 18.03 -7.80 2.82
C GLN A 172 17.32 -6.70 3.63
N LEU A 173 16.02 -6.50 3.39
CA LEU A 173 15.25 -5.47 4.09
C LEU A 173 14.94 -5.87 5.54
N TYR A 174 14.44 -7.09 5.77
CA TYR A 174 13.78 -7.46 7.02
C TYR A 174 14.55 -8.40 7.93
N TRP A 175 15.63 -9.03 7.46
CA TRP A 175 16.46 -9.90 8.30
C TRP A 175 17.73 -9.20 8.77
N GLN A 176 18.13 -9.54 9.98
CA GLN A 176 19.48 -9.34 10.50
C GLN A 176 20.00 -10.72 10.90
N ASP A 177 21.07 -11.16 10.24
CA ASP A 177 21.55 -12.54 10.29
C ASP A 177 20.44 -13.53 9.89
N ASN A 178 20.05 -14.43 10.80
CA ASN A 178 19.00 -15.43 10.58
C ASN A 178 17.68 -15.08 11.31
N GLN A 179 17.52 -13.85 11.79
CA GLN A 179 16.33 -13.42 12.52
C GLN A 179 15.64 -12.24 11.84
N VAL A 180 14.30 -12.23 11.90
CA VAL A 180 13.49 -11.08 11.49
C VAL A 180 13.79 -9.92 12.46
N LYS A 181 14.06 -8.73 11.91
CA LYS A 181 14.23 -7.51 12.70
C LYS A 181 12.99 -7.28 13.56
N PRO A 182 13.10 -6.87 14.83
CA PRO A 182 11.94 -6.71 15.70
C PRO A 182 11.05 -5.53 15.26
N ALA A 183 9.77 -5.56 15.65
CA ALA A 183 8.91 -4.38 15.57
C ALA A 183 9.56 -3.18 16.28
N GLY A 184 9.33 -1.97 15.76
CA GLY A 184 9.98 -0.74 16.19
C GLY A 184 11.33 -0.46 15.50
N THR A 185 11.91 -1.44 14.80
CA THR A 185 13.13 -1.21 14.01
C THR A 185 12.90 -0.12 12.96
N LEU A 186 13.87 0.78 12.81
CA LEU A 186 13.85 1.80 11.76
C LEU A 186 14.11 1.15 10.40
N MET A 187 13.07 1.03 9.59
CA MET A 187 13.12 0.46 8.24
C MET A 187 13.26 1.57 7.22
N ASN A 188 14.06 1.37 6.18
CA ASN A 188 14.10 2.22 5.00
C ASN A 188 14.21 1.36 3.73
N ASN A 189 13.78 1.91 2.60
CA ASN A 189 13.87 1.26 1.30
C ASN A 189 14.23 2.29 0.21
N PRO A 190 15.53 2.65 0.08
CA PRO A 190 15.98 3.63 -0.91
C PRO A 190 15.75 3.21 -2.37
N LYS A 191 15.58 1.90 -2.65
CA LYS A 191 15.22 1.42 -3.99
C LYS A 191 13.78 1.83 -4.32
N LEU A 192 12.83 1.54 -3.43
CA LEU A 192 11.42 1.95 -3.59
C LEU A 192 11.27 3.47 -3.69
N ALA A 193 12.10 4.24 -2.97
CA ALA A 193 12.09 5.70 -3.07
C ALA A 193 12.51 6.27 -4.43
N ARG A 194 13.15 5.47 -5.30
CA ARG A 194 13.54 5.86 -6.66
C ARG A 194 12.52 5.45 -7.72
N THR A 195 11.63 4.52 -7.40
CA THR A 195 10.53 4.07 -8.26
C THR A 195 9.51 5.19 -8.43
#